data_AF-A0A4S8KHS0-F1
#
_entry.id   AF-A0A4S8KHS0-F1
#
_cell.length_a   1.000
_cell.length_b   1.000
_cell.length_c   1.000
_cell.angle_alpha   90.00
_cell.angle_beta   90.00
_cell.angle_gamma   90.00
#
_symmetry.space_group_name_H-M   'P 1'
#
loop_
_entity.id
_entity.type
_entity.pdbx_description
1 polymer ?
#
loop_
_entity_poly.entity_id
_entity_poly.type
_entity_poly.pdbx_seq_one_letter_code
_entity_poly.pdbx_strand_id
1 'polypeptide(L)'
;MKGEGRKHTTASPCAACKLLRRRLVYEANARVRDPVYGCVGAITSLHCQIQALQAQLAVARAKMLHLRMSHAAYLARFSHTAMATASTSYTGSSSMSSEHKQLMEPDTTKSVFPLDMAMLDQSNLGEPQIWSC
;
A
#
# COMPACT_ATOMS: atom_id res chain seq x y z
N MET A 1 -31.99 -18.28 -69.68
CA MET A 1 -32.30 -17.96 -68.25
C MET A 1 -31.17 -18.53 -67.39
N LYS A 2 -30.12 -17.75 -67.11
CA LYS A 2 -29.06 -18.15 -66.16
C LYS A 2 -29.36 -17.46 -64.83
N GLY A 3 -29.79 -18.25 -63.84
CA GLY A 3 -30.06 -17.78 -62.49
C GLY A 3 -28.74 -17.55 -61.75
N GLU A 4 -28.54 -16.32 -61.29
CA GLU A 4 -27.38 -15.93 -60.50
C GLU A 4 -27.58 -16.39 -59.05
N GLY A 5 -26.86 -17.45 -58.67
CA GLY A 5 -26.89 -17.99 -57.31
C GLY A 5 -26.27 -17.00 -56.33
N ARG A 6 -27.06 -16.51 -55.37
CA ARG A 6 -26.58 -15.76 -54.21
C ARG A 6 -25.62 -16.63 -53.42
N LYS A 7 -24.33 -16.38 -53.59
CA LYS A 7 -23.29 -16.97 -52.74
C LYS A 7 -23.46 -16.34 -51.35
N HIS A 8 -24.00 -17.10 -50.40
CA HIS A 8 -23.94 -16.76 -48.99
C HIS A 8 -22.48 -16.85 -48.54
N THR A 9 -21.70 -15.80 -48.77
CA THR A 9 -20.40 -15.61 -48.15
C THR A 9 -20.62 -15.40 -46.67
N THR A 10 -20.41 -16.45 -45.88
CA THR A 10 -20.31 -16.36 -44.42
C THR A 10 -19.02 -15.63 -44.07
N ALA A 11 -19.05 -14.29 -44.17
CA ALA A 11 -17.94 -13.47 -43.71
C ALA A 11 -17.69 -13.80 -42.23
N SER A 12 -16.49 -14.32 -41.92
CA SER A 12 -16.06 -14.53 -40.54
C SER A 12 -16.21 -13.21 -39.78
N PRO A 13 -16.91 -13.19 -38.63
CA PRO A 13 -17.10 -11.94 -37.91
C PRO A 13 -15.76 -11.38 -37.48
N CYS A 14 -15.57 -10.07 -37.58
CA CYS A 14 -14.35 -9.43 -37.10
C CYS A 14 -14.18 -9.67 -35.59
N ALA A 15 -12.94 -9.59 -35.09
CA ALA A 15 -12.64 -9.82 -33.68
C ALA A 15 -13.47 -8.92 -32.75
N ALA A 16 -13.73 -7.67 -33.15
CA ALA A 16 -14.58 -6.74 -32.42
C ALA A 16 -16.03 -7.26 -32.30
N CYS A 17 -16.64 -7.76 -33.39
CA CYS A 17 -17.99 -8.34 -33.35
C CYS A 17 -18.06 -9.59 -32.46
N LYS A 18 -17.00 -10.42 -32.45
CA LYS A 18 -16.91 -11.58 -31.55
C LYS A 18 -16.86 -11.16 -30.08
N LEU A 19 -16.07 -10.13 -29.75
CA LEU A 19 -15.98 -9.59 -28.39
C LEU A 19 -17.29 -8.93 -27.95
N LEU A 20 -17.92 -8.14 -28.83
CA LEU A 20 -19.21 -7.51 -28.56
C LEU A 20 -20.28 -8.55 -28.24
N ARG A 21 -20.39 -9.61 -29.06
CA ARG A 21 -21.32 -10.71 -28.80
C ARG A 21 -21.08 -11.35 -27.44
N ARG A 22 -19.83 -11.60 -27.06
CA ARG A 22 -19.48 -12.18 -25.75
C ARG A 22 -19.88 -11.26 -24.58
N ARG A 23 -19.64 -9.95 -24.70
CA ARG A 23 -20.01 -8.96 -23.67
C ARG A 23 -21.52 -8.85 -23.49
N LEU A 24 -22.28 -8.77 -24.59
CA LEU A 24 -23.75 -8.70 -24.54
C LEU A 24 -24.37 -9.95 -23.91
N VAL A 25 -23.87 -11.14 -24.27
CA VAL A 25 -24.32 -12.41 -23.68
C VAL A 25 -23.99 -12.44 -22.18
N TYR A 26 -22.81 -11.95 -21.77
CA TYR A 26 -22.44 -11.86 -20.36
C TYR A 26 -23.38 -10.93 -19.58
N GLU A 27 -23.65 -9.73 -20.10
CA GLU A 27 -24.54 -8.77 -19.43
C GLU A 27 -25.97 -9.30 -19.32
N ALA A 28 -26.51 -9.87 -20.40
CA ALA A 28 -27.85 -10.45 -20.41
C ALA A 28 -27.97 -11.60 -19.39
N ASN A 29 -26.99 -12.51 -19.36
CA ASN A 29 -26.98 -13.61 -18.39
C ASN A 29 -26.86 -13.10 -16.94
N ALA A 30 -26.04 -12.07 -16.71
CA ALA A 30 -25.95 -11.46 -15.39
C ALA A 30 -27.30 -10.90 -14.94
N ARG A 31 -28.05 -10.21 -15.81
CA ARG A 31 -29.42 -9.72 -15.50
C ARG A 31 -30.44 -10.84 -15.30
N VAL A 32 -30.29 -11.98 -15.96
CA VAL A 32 -31.15 -13.16 -15.71
C VAL A 32 -30.91 -13.73 -14.31
N ARG A 33 -29.64 -13.80 -13.89
CA ARG A 33 -29.26 -14.34 -12.57
C ARG A 33 -29.53 -13.37 -11.43
N ASP A 34 -29.34 -12.09 -11.68
CA ASP A 34 -29.59 -10.99 -10.74
C ASP A 34 -30.36 -9.87 -11.48
N PRO A 35 -31.70 -9.87 -11.41
CA PRO A 35 -32.52 -8.92 -12.15
C PRO A 35 -32.41 -7.48 -11.66
N VAL A 36 -31.87 -7.25 -10.46
CA VAL A 36 -31.74 -5.90 -9.89
C VAL A 36 -30.37 -5.32 -10.23
N TYR A 37 -29.29 -6.03 -9.92
CA TYR A 37 -27.93 -5.48 -10.04
C TYR A 37 -27.12 -6.10 -11.19
N GLY A 38 -27.47 -7.29 -11.69
CA GLY A 38 -26.80 -7.93 -12.82
C GLY A 38 -25.27 -7.93 -12.72
N CYS A 39 -24.59 -7.38 -13.74
CA CYS A 39 -23.12 -7.27 -13.73
C CYS A 39 -22.60 -6.19 -12.78
N VAL A 40 -23.41 -5.20 -12.40
CA VAL A 40 -23.04 -4.16 -11.43
C VAL A 40 -22.80 -4.79 -10.06
N GLY A 41 -23.61 -5.77 -9.65
CA GLY A 41 -23.39 -6.51 -8.39
C GLY A 41 -22.02 -7.19 -8.32
N ALA A 42 -21.55 -7.76 -9.44
CA ALA A 42 -20.22 -8.35 -9.51
C ALA A 42 -19.10 -7.30 -9.41
N ILE A 43 -19.26 -6.15 -10.08
CA ILE A 43 -18.31 -5.03 -10.01
C ILE A 43 -18.23 -4.50 -8.57
N THR A 44 -19.37 -4.25 -7.94
CA THR A 44 -19.43 -3.75 -6.55
C THR A 44 -18.80 -4.75 -5.58
N SER A 45 -19.10 -6.05 -5.71
CA SER A 45 -18.49 -7.07 -4.86
C SER A 45 -16.96 -7.10 -4.98
N LEU A 46 -16.43 -6.99 -6.19
CA LEU A 46 -14.99 -6.91 -6.41
C LEU A 46 -14.40 -5.64 -5.79
N HIS A 47 -15.10 -4.52 -5.92
CA HIS A 47 -14.67 -3.25 -5.32
C HIS A 47 -14.62 -3.33 -3.79
N CYS A 48 -15.65 -3.90 -3.15
CA CYS A 48 -15.66 -4.14 -1.71
C CYS A 48 -14.51 -5.07 -1.26
N GLN A 49 -14.20 -6.12 -2.05
CA GLN A 49 -13.08 -7.00 -1.76
C GLN A 49 -11.72 -6.27 -1.83
N ILE A 50 -11.54 -5.43 -2.85
CA ILE A 50 -10.33 -4.59 -2.98
C ILE A 50 -10.19 -3.68 -1.76
N GLN A 51 -11.26 -3.00 -1.36
CA GLN A 51 -11.25 -2.12 -0.19
C GLN A 51 -10.94 -2.89 1.10
N ALA A 52 -11.54 -4.06 1.30
CA ALA A 52 -11.28 -4.89 2.47
C ALA A 52 -9.80 -5.33 2.53
N LEU A 53 -9.22 -5.74 1.41
CA LEU A 53 -7.80 -6.10 1.33
C LEU A 53 -6.88 -4.90 1.56
N GLN A 54 -7.22 -3.72 1.02
CA GLN A 54 -6.47 -2.50 1.28
C GLN A 54 -6.51 -2.12 2.77
N ALA A 55 -7.65 -2.26 3.44
CA ALA A 55 -7.77 -2.04 4.88
C ALA A 55 -6.93 -3.05 5.68
N GLN A 56 -6.96 -4.33 5.32
CA GLN A 56 -6.11 -5.35 5.95
C GLN A 56 -4.62 -5.04 5.79
N LEU A 57 -4.20 -4.58 4.62
CA LEU A 57 -2.82 -4.18 4.36
C LEU A 57 -2.42 -2.97 5.20
N ALA A 58 -3.29 -1.96 5.33
CA ALA A 58 -3.06 -0.81 6.18
C ALA A 58 -2.88 -1.22 7.65
N VAL A 59 -3.74 -2.11 8.16
CA VAL A 59 -3.62 -2.66 9.52
C VAL A 59 -2.32 -3.44 9.70
N ALA A 60 -1.94 -4.29 8.74
CA ALA A 60 -0.69 -5.06 8.81
C ALA A 60 0.54 -4.14 8.84
N ARG A 61 0.55 -3.08 8.01
CA ARG A 61 1.60 -2.06 8.00
C ARG A 61 1.69 -1.32 9.34
N ALA A 62 0.55 -0.89 9.89
CA ALA A 62 0.51 -0.23 11.19
C ALA A 62 1.03 -1.13 12.32
N LYS A 63 0.66 -2.42 12.33
CA LYS A 63 1.17 -3.41 13.29
C LYS A 63 2.69 -3.58 13.19
N MET A 64 3.23 -3.65 11.98
CA MET A 64 4.68 -3.76 11.76
C MET A 64 5.42 -2.54 12.30
N LEU A 65 4.92 -1.33 12.03
CA LEU A 65 5.51 -0.10 12.57
C LEU A 65 5.44 -0.06 14.09
N HIS A 66 4.31 -0.44 14.67
CA HIS A 66 4.16 -0.51 16.13
C HIS A 66 5.18 -1.44 16.78
N LEU A 67 5.39 -2.64 16.21
CA LEU A 67 6.40 -3.60 16.69
C LEU A 67 7.83 -3.07 16.52
N ARG A 68 8.14 -2.40 15.42
CA ARG A 68 9.46 -1.79 15.20
C ARG A 68 9.73 -0.66 16.20
N MET A 69 8.75 0.19 16.44
CA MET A 69 8.84 1.29 17.40
C MET A 69 8.96 0.78 18.84
N SER A 70 8.17 -0.22 19.22
CA SER A 70 8.23 -0.80 20.56
C SER A 70 9.57 -1.50 20.81
N HIS A 71 10.11 -2.19 19.80
CA HIS A 71 11.44 -2.78 19.85
C HIS A 71 12.54 -1.72 19.99
N ALA A 72 12.48 -0.64 19.21
CA ALA A 72 13.43 0.47 19.32
C ALA A 72 13.39 1.14 20.71
N ALA A 73 12.18 1.38 21.24
CA ALA A 73 11.99 1.94 22.58
C ALA A 73 12.52 1.01 23.68
N TYR A 74 12.34 -0.31 23.55
CA TYR A 74 12.91 -1.30 24.47
C TYR A 74 14.43 -1.25 24.49
N LEU A 75 15.08 -1.23 23.32
CA LEU A 75 16.54 -1.15 23.21
C LEU A 75 17.09 0.16 23.79
N ALA A 76 16.43 1.30 23.53
CA ALA A 76 16.80 2.58 24.11
C ALA A 76 16.73 2.57 25.64
N ARG A 77 15.70 1.94 26.23
CA ARG A 77 15.59 1.82 27.70
C ARG A 77 16.69 0.91 28.27
N PHE A 78 17.04 -0.17 27.59
CA PHE A 78 18.12 -1.06 28.02
C PHE A 78 19.48 -0.34 28.08
N SER A 79 19.81 0.46 27.06
CA SER A 79 21.07 1.22 27.05
C SER A 79 21.15 2.31 28.13
N HIS A 80 20.03 2.97 28.47
CA HIS A 80 20.00 3.95 29.58
C HIS A 80 20.22 3.31 30.95
N THR A 81 19.70 2.10 31.18
CA THR A 81 19.88 1.40 32.47
C THR A 81 21.34 0.97 32.70
N ALA A 82 22.04 0.55 31.65
CA ALA A 82 23.46 0.19 31.72
C ALA A 82 24.37 1.39 32.05
N MET A 83 24.00 2.62 31.67
CA MET A 83 24.74 3.83 32.02
C MET A 83 24.34 4.42 33.40
N ALA A 84 23.10 4.20 33.85
CA ALA A 84 22.63 4.64 35.16
C ALA A 84 23.33 3.90 36.32
N THR A 85 23.73 2.63 36.14
CA THR A 85 24.50 1.87 37.13
C THR A 85 26.00 2.19 37.15
N ALA A 86 26.51 2.94 36.17
CA ALA A 86 27.89 3.47 36.19
C ALA A 86 27.98 4.83 36.91
N SER A 87 26.85 5.42 37.32
CA SER A 87 26.79 6.73 37.99
C SER A 87 26.45 6.58 39.47
N THR A 88 27.29 5.88 40.22
CA THR A 88 27.32 5.97 41.70
C THR A 88 28.77 5.97 42.16
N SER A 89 29.50 7.04 41.84
CA SER A 89 30.75 7.48 42.49
C SER A 89 31.34 8.68 41.74
N TYR A 90 30.80 9.90 41.93
CA TYR A 90 31.65 11.09 42.00
C TYR A 90 30.87 12.25 42.64
N THR A 91 31.18 12.51 43.90
CA THR A 91 31.12 13.84 44.50
C THR A 91 32.38 14.58 44.08
N GLY A 92 32.27 15.70 43.38
CA GLY A 92 33.42 16.54 43.05
C GLY A 92 33.05 17.77 42.23
N SER A 93 33.04 18.94 42.88
CA SER A 93 32.93 20.27 42.28
C SER A 93 34.16 20.66 41.44
N SER A 94 34.02 21.79 40.72
CA SER A 94 35.05 22.65 40.04
C SER A 94 35.30 22.26 38.57
N SER A 95 34.91 23.01 37.53
CA SER A 95 35.30 24.36 37.06
C SER A 95 36.66 24.41 36.31
N MET A 96 36.74 25.32 35.32
CA MET A 96 37.85 25.84 34.47
C MET A 96 38.36 25.16 33.16
N SER A 97 38.05 25.83 32.03
CA SER A 97 38.93 26.43 30.98
C SER A 97 39.62 25.67 29.81
N SER A 98 39.46 26.28 28.61
CA SER A 98 40.31 26.49 27.40
C SER A 98 40.88 25.39 26.45
N GLU A 99 40.40 25.48 25.19
CA GLU A 99 41.08 25.55 23.86
C GLU A 99 42.21 24.59 23.42
N HIS A 100 42.01 23.88 22.29
CA HIS A 100 42.85 23.96 21.05
C HIS A 100 42.28 23.08 19.90
N LYS A 101 42.41 23.57 18.65
CA LYS A 101 41.86 23.01 17.40
C LYS A 101 42.59 21.75 16.88
N GLN A 102 41.87 20.87 16.18
CA GLN A 102 42.33 20.29 14.90
C GLN A 102 41.11 19.85 14.07
N LEU A 103 41.03 20.41 12.87
CA LEU A 103 40.09 20.12 11.78
C LEU A 103 40.51 18.81 11.07
N MET A 104 39.57 17.94 10.70
CA MET A 104 39.48 17.18 9.43
C MET A 104 38.49 16.00 9.52
N GLU A 105 37.38 16.16 8.78
CA GLU A 105 36.47 15.19 8.12
C GLU A 105 35.81 14.01 8.87
N PRO A 106 34.46 13.87 8.77
CA PRO A 106 33.73 12.73 9.28
C PRO A 106 33.71 11.60 8.26
N ASP A 107 34.44 10.52 8.54
CA ASP A 107 34.25 9.26 7.83
C ASP A 107 32.82 8.76 8.05
N THR A 108 32.10 8.68 6.92
CA THR A 108 30.73 8.22 6.75
C THR A 108 30.56 6.80 7.27
N THR A 109 30.48 6.63 8.58
CA THR A 109 30.06 5.38 9.18
C THR A 109 28.57 5.30 8.98
N LYS A 110 28.20 4.61 7.92
CA LYS A 110 26.83 4.30 7.51
C LYS A 110 26.03 3.92 8.74
N SER A 111 25.24 4.88 9.20
CA SER A 111 24.06 4.66 10.04
C SER A 111 23.34 3.47 9.42
N VAL A 112 23.37 2.35 10.14
CA VAL A 112 22.60 1.18 9.79
C VAL A 112 21.14 1.60 9.93
N PHE A 113 20.49 1.74 8.77
CA PHE A 113 19.10 2.13 8.48
C PHE A 113 18.78 3.62 8.22
N PRO A 114 19.15 4.14 7.03
CA PRO A 114 18.50 5.29 6.41
C PRO A 114 17.49 4.80 5.35
N LEU A 115 16.57 3.90 5.72
CA LEU A 115 15.38 3.67 4.92
C LEU A 115 14.14 3.74 5.82
N ASP A 116 13.33 4.75 5.51
CA ASP A 116 11.90 4.82 5.79
C ASP A 116 11.47 5.61 7.04
N MET A 117 11.87 6.89 7.10
CA MET A 117 11.06 7.95 7.73
C MET A 117 10.24 8.72 6.67
N ALA A 118 9.98 8.09 5.52
CA ALA A 118 9.31 8.69 4.37
C ALA A 118 8.16 7.80 3.89
N MET A 119 7.12 7.64 4.73
CA MET A 119 5.85 7.06 4.27
C MET A 119 4.62 7.60 5.01
N LEU A 120 4.62 8.91 5.25
CA LEU A 120 3.39 9.71 5.37
C LEU A 120 3.27 10.61 4.15
N ASP A 121 3.28 10.02 2.95
CA ASP A 121 2.55 10.63 1.84
C ASP A 121 1.75 9.57 1.10
N GLN A 122 0.57 9.31 1.65
CA GLN A 122 -0.56 8.95 0.82
C GLN A 122 -1.76 9.69 1.39
N SER A 123 -1.69 11.00 1.19
CA SER A 123 -2.81 11.93 1.24
C SER A 123 -3.83 11.53 0.15
N ASN A 124 -4.57 10.46 0.37
CA ASN A 124 -5.89 10.28 -0.25
C ASN A 124 -6.92 10.17 0.87
N LEU A 125 -6.97 11.22 1.70
CA LEU A 125 -8.10 11.47 2.58
C LEU A 125 -9.18 12.14 1.74
N GLY A 126 -10.23 11.40 1.44
CA GLY A 126 -11.56 11.96 1.24
C GLY A 126 -11.94 12.29 -0.21
N GLU A 127 -12.12 11.27 -1.04
CA GLU A 127 -13.26 11.30 -1.96
C GLU A 127 -14.34 10.41 -1.35
N PRO A 128 -15.55 10.93 -1.07
CA PRO A 128 -16.62 10.11 -0.55
C PRO A 128 -16.93 9.07 -1.62
N GLN A 129 -16.67 7.79 -1.32
CA GLN A 129 -17.13 6.71 -2.17
C GLN A 129 -18.65 6.73 -2.15
N ILE A 130 -19.23 7.34 -3.19
CA ILE A 130 -20.65 7.61 -3.39
C ILE A 130 -21.49 6.32 -3.42
N TRP A 131 -20.84 5.16 -3.38
CA TRP A 131 -21.45 3.84 -3.33
C TRP A 131 -20.99 3.06 -2.10
N SER A 132 -21.23 3.63 -0.93
CA SER A 132 -21.29 2.82 0.29
C SER A 132 -22.56 1.97 0.21
N CYS A 133 -22.41 0.66 0.05
CA CYS A 133 -23.46 -0.29 0.39
C CYS A 133 -23.61 -0.36 1.92
#